data_AF-A0A8S2THD4-F1
#
_entry.id   AF-A0A8S2THD4-F1
#
_cell.length_a   1.000
_cell.length_b   1.000
_cell.length_c   1.000
_cell.angle_alpha   90.00
_cell.angle_beta   90.00
_cell.angle_gamma   90.00
#
_symmetry.space_group_name_H-M   'P 1'
#
loop_
_entity.id
_entity.type
_entity.pdbx_description
1 polymer ?
#
loop_
_entity_poly.entity_id
_entity_poly.type
_entity_poly.pdbx_seq_one_letter_code
_entity_poly.pdbx_strand_id
1 'polypeptide(L)' 'MRDIIFVLMEGVPSNVNYQDIIDDLHKLPGVQNVHSLHIWSLSVQKAALSVHVAINRDHDYLKVLQDAQ' A
#
# COMPACT_ATOMS: atom_id res chain seq x y z
N MET A 1 11.57 -16.41 -17.22
CA MET A 1 10.31 -16.46 -18.02
C MET A 1 9.06 -16.34 -17.13
N ARG A 2 9.08 -16.83 -15.88
CA ARG A 2 7.96 -16.74 -14.92
C ARG A 2 7.62 -15.31 -14.49
N ASP A 3 8.64 -14.43 -14.40
CA ASP A 3 8.48 -13.06 -13.87
C ASP A 3 7.75 -12.12 -14.84
N ILE A 4 7.89 -12.34 -16.15
CA ILE A 4 7.22 -11.54 -17.19
C ILE A 4 5.71 -11.78 -17.18
N ILE A 5 5.29 -13.02 -16.91
CA ILE A 5 3.86 -13.37 -16.80
C ILE A 5 3.25 -12.73 -15.55
N PHE A 6 4.01 -12.63 -14.44
CA PHE A 6 3.54 -11.98 -13.22
C PHE A 6 3.30 -10.48 -13.39
N VAL A 7 4.22 -9.79 -14.05
CA VAL A 7 4.05 -8.37 -14.40
C VAL A 7 2.85 -8.18 -15.35
N LEU A 8 2.71 -9.04 -16.37
CA LEU A 8 1.58 -8.98 -17.31
C LEU A 8 0.21 -9.31 -16.69
N MET A 9 0.19 -10.10 -15.61
CA MET A 9 -1.02 -10.47 -14.88
C MET A 9 -1.34 -9.51 -13.73
N GLU A 10 -0.63 -8.38 -13.61
CA GLU A 10 -0.80 -7.43 -12.49
C GLU A 10 -0.65 -8.12 -11.12
N GLY A 11 0.16 -9.17 -11.07
CA GLY A 11 0.33 -9.99 -9.88
C GLY A 11 0.99 -9.19 -8.75
N VAL A 12 0.57 -9.47 -7.51
CA VAL A 12 1.21 -8.90 -6.31
C VAL A 12 2.70 -9.27 -6.32
N PRO A 13 3.63 -8.31 -6.13
CA PRO A 13 5.05 -8.60 -6.06
C PRO A 13 5.32 -9.65 -4.98
N SER A 14 6.06 -10.70 -5.32
CA SER A 14 6.33 -11.83 -4.40
C SER A 14 7.07 -11.44 -3.11
N ASN A 15 7.69 -10.26 -3.09
CA ASN A 15 8.42 -9.68 -1.96
C ASN A 15 7.59 -8.70 -1.13
N VAL A 16 6.29 -8.53 -1.41
CA VAL A 16 5.41 -7.62 -0.68
C VAL A 16 4.40 -8.42 0.15
N ASN A 17 4.47 -8.24 1.46
CA ASN A 17 3.53 -8.83 2.40
C ASN A 17 2.42 -7.82 2.70
N TYR A 18 1.19 -8.23 2.46
CA TYR A 18 -0.01 -7.43 2.71
C TYR A 18 -0.08 -6.96 4.17
N GLN A 19 0.20 -7.86 5.12
CA GLN A 19 0.07 -7.56 6.54
C GLN A 19 1.08 -6.51 6.99
N ASP A 20 2.31 -6.58 6.48
CA ASP A 20 3.37 -5.64 6.84
C ASP A 20 2.99 -4.21 6.41
N ILE A 21 2.38 -4.04 5.23
CA ILE A 21 1.88 -2.72 4.76
C ILE A 21 0.76 -2.22 5.67
N ILE A 22 -0.19 -3.08 6.03
CA ILE A 22 -1.29 -2.69 6.91
C ILE A 22 -0.74 -2.28 8.28
N ASP A 23 0.20 -3.04 8.83
CA ASP A 23 0.81 -2.76 10.13
C ASP A 23 1.61 -1.46 10.11
N ASP A 24 2.33 -1.18 9.03
CA ASP A 24 3.07 0.06 8.85
C ASP A 24 2.14 1.28 8.73
N LEU A 25 1.04 1.17 7.99
CA LEU A 25 0.03 2.22 7.90
C LEU A 25 -0.66 2.48 9.25
N HIS A 26 -0.89 1.44 10.07
CA HIS A 26 -1.48 1.61 11.41
C HIS A 26 -0.54 2.27 12.43
N LYS A 27 0.78 2.29 12.18
CA LYS A 27 1.73 3.03 13.02
C LYS A 27 1.67 4.54 12.81
N LEU A 28 1.07 4.99 11.70
CA LEU A 28 0.95 6.41 11.40
C LEU A 28 -0.06 7.09 12.36
N PRO A 29 0.32 8.20 13.02
CA PRO A 29 -0.57 8.91 13.92
C PRO A 29 -1.85 9.36 13.23
N GLY A 30 -2.99 9.03 13.84
CA GLY A 30 -4.30 9.44 13.35
C GLY A 30 -4.97 8.45 12.40
N VAL A 31 -4.29 7.37 11.97
CA VAL A 31 -4.93 6.29 11.21
C VAL A 31 -5.85 5.49 12.14
N GLN A 32 -7.13 5.39 11.76
CA GLN A 32 -8.15 4.65 12.48
C GLN A 32 -8.48 3.31 11.82
N ASN A 33 -8.42 3.25 10.50
CA ASN A 33 -8.72 2.04 9.75
C ASN A 33 -8.03 2.06 8.38
N VAL A 34 -7.71 0.88 7.88
CA VAL A 34 -7.10 0.69 6.55
C VAL A 34 -7.86 -0.43 5.85
N HIS A 35 -8.38 -0.17 4.66
CA HIS A 35 -9.12 -1.16 3.89
C HIS A 35 -8.88 -1.03 2.39
N SER A 36 -9.35 -2.02 1.63
CA SER A 36 -9.27 -2.03 0.16
C SER A 36 -7.84 -1.82 -0.36
N LEU A 37 -6.85 -2.43 0.30
CA LEU A 37 -5.45 -2.42 -0.17
C LEU A 37 -5.34 -3.31 -1.42
N HIS A 38 -4.92 -2.71 -2.51
CA HIS A 38 -4.61 -3.34 -3.78
C HIS A 38 -3.15 -3.05 -4.14
N ILE A 39 -2.43 -4.06 -4.65
CA ILE A 39 -1.01 -3.98 -4.96
C ILE A 39 -0.78 -4.61 -6.32
N TRP A 40 0.01 -3.94 -7.14
CA TRP A 40 0.30 -4.33 -8.51
C TRP A 40 1.78 -4.18 -8.82
N SER A 41 2.32 -5.04 -9.67
CA SER A 41 3.70 -4.94 -10.16
C SER A 41 3.70 -4.28 -11.54
N LEU A 42 4.04 -2.98 -11.61
CA LEU A 42 4.17 -2.25 -12.88
C LEU A 42 5.40 -2.67 -13.70
N SER A 43 6.44 -3.13 -13.01
CA SER A 43 7.62 -3.77 -13.62
C SER A 43 8.30 -4.67 -12.59
N VAL A 44 9.40 -5.34 -12.97
CA VAL A 44 10.21 -6.16 -12.05
C VAL A 44 10.76 -5.35 -10.87
N GLN A 45 10.91 -4.03 -11.02
CA GLN A 45 11.47 -3.15 -9.98
C GLN A 45 10.48 -2.10 -9.46
N LYS A 46 9.27 -2.03 -10.02
CA LYS A 46 8.27 -1.02 -9.64
C LYS A 46 6.99 -1.69 -9.22
N ALA A 47 6.61 -1.49 -7.97
CA ALA A 47 5.30 -1.80 -7.44
C ALA A 47 4.46 -0.52 -7.33
N ALA A 48 3.16 -0.65 -7.52
CA ALA A 48 2.17 0.38 -7.19
C ALA A 48 1.17 -0.21 -6.21
N LEU A 49 0.61 0.62 -5.33
CA LEU A 49 -0.47 0.23 -4.46
C LEU A 49 -1.54 1.31 -4.39
N SER A 50 -2.75 0.91 -4.05
CA SER A 50 -3.87 1.80 -3.72
C SER A 50 -4.54 1.28 -2.47
N VAL A 51 -4.90 2.19 -1.56
CA VAL A 51 -5.48 1.83 -0.26
C VAL A 51 -6.37 2.96 0.22
N HIS A 52 -7.43 2.61 0.96
CA HIS A 52 -8.26 3.58 1.65
C HIS A 52 -7.85 3.63 3.12
N VAL A 53 -7.46 4.82 3.57
CA VAL A 53 -7.06 5.08 4.96
C VAL A 53 -8.10 5.99 5.59
N ALA A 54 -8.76 5.50 6.63
CA ALA A 54 -9.62 6.31 7.48
C ALA A 54 -8.77 6.96 8.56
N ILE A 55 -8.87 8.27 8.69
CA ILE A 55 -8.12 9.06 9.66
C ILE A 55 -9.06 9.77 10.63
N ASN A 56 -8.56 10.08 11.83
CA ASN A 56 -9.29 10.91 12.77
C ASN A 56 -9.49 12.32 12.20
N ARG A 57 -10.69 12.89 12.38
CA ARG A 57 -11.03 14.26 11.96
C ARG A 57 -10.14 15.33 12.59
N ASP A 58 -9.57 15.04 13.74
CA ASP A 58 -8.68 15.97 14.46
C ASP A 58 -7.23 15.92 13.96
N HIS A 59 -6.91 15.03 13.01
CA HIS A 59 -5.56 14.91 12.42
C HIS A 59 -5.52 15.52 11.03
N ASP A 60 -4.39 16.15 10.72
CA ASP A 60 -4.13 16.72 9.40
C ASP A 60 -3.90 15.59 8.38
N TYR A 61 -4.86 15.43 7.47
CA TYR A 61 -4.83 14.41 6.43
C TYR A 61 -3.65 14.58 5.47
N LEU A 62 -3.19 15.81 5.24
CA LEU A 62 -2.04 16.07 4.37
C LEU A 62 -0.76 15.54 5.01
N LYS A 63 -0.64 15.62 6.33
CA LYS A 63 0.50 15.09 7.06
C LYS A 63 0.53 13.56 7.03
N VAL A 64 -0.62 12.92 7.25
CA VAL A 64 -0.72 11.44 7.14
C VAL A 64 -0.41 10.97 5.72
N LEU A 65 -0.83 11.71 4.69
CA LEU A 65 -0.52 11.38 3.30
C LEU A 65 0.98 11.50 2.99
N GLN A 66 1.65 12.53 3.52
CA GLN A 66 3.10 12.71 3.35
C GLN A 66 3.90 11.62 4.06
N ASP A 67 3.48 11.21 5.25
CA ASP A 67 4.18 10.16 6.02
C ASP A 67 3.96 8.75 5.43
N ALA A 68 2.98 8.58 4.55
CA ALA A 68 2.64 7.31 3.90
C ALA A 68 3.30 7.09 2.52
N GLN A 69 4.01 8.09 1.96
CA GLN A 69 4.67 8.03 0.64
C GLN A 69 6.18 7.76 0.74
#